data_AF-A0A1F9L3A8-F1
#
_entry.id   AF-A0A1F9L3A8-F1
#
_cell.length_a   1.000
_cell.length_b   1.000
_cell.length_c   1.000
_cell.angle_alpha   90.00
_cell.angle_beta   90.00
_cell.angle_gamma   90.00
#
_symmetry.space_group_name_H-M   'P 1'
#
loop_
_entity.id
_entity.type
_entity.pdbx_description
1 polymer ?
#
loop_
_entity_poly.entity_id
_entity_poly.type
_entity_poly.pdbx_seq_one_letter_code
_entity_poly.pdbx_strand_id
1 'polypeptide(L)'
;MKVKFCILPLLALVMMAFALIPQAQAEENGPAPTITLDKTTLDNGGEITVSGQVPAGAQVYVEVFAADKTVRANRFDGKKDPKTGKIPYKFYLTHEMPAYYKIFIPKDMQPELDKAKAAGKGWKYSEVLKKTGANAAYSAPTKIKIDKYQATIMASIIGSRGDLLEAMDEKATKSESMKLVKGRFRSVGNLLAAAVEIKPDGAYAAKMKLRSGLAPGKYNVVVTAVTERTMEGDKETVKKVKSEVASFENKQTFPTVYLSNAGTSINLLWPFILTLAISIFGVLMGAGGGFILNPILVSIFPALPHTIVAGTVMPTVLFSQGSGIYNYSKIKFINWKLGVGIGCAMLVGGFIGPKLTEMITLDQFKFAFGWILLVLAGLMYWQTTPGYLEKNKKEQSILKEFKKRAEEAAKAKGN
;
A
#
# COMPACT_ATOMS: atom_id res chain seq x y z
N MET A 1 60.22 18.97 38.58
CA MET A 1 59.72 17.59 38.69
C MET A 1 58.85 17.29 37.48
N LYS A 2 59.30 16.40 36.59
CA LYS A 2 58.53 15.88 35.45
C LYS A 2 57.62 14.76 35.95
N VAL A 3 56.30 14.92 35.86
CA VAL A 3 55.34 13.84 36.15
C VAL A 3 54.72 13.39 34.82
N LYS A 4 55.09 12.17 34.39
CA LYS A 4 54.54 11.47 33.23
C LYS A 4 53.10 11.04 33.57
N PHE A 5 52.10 11.51 32.81
CA PHE A 5 50.74 10.96 32.88
C PHE A 5 50.65 9.70 32.01
N CYS A 6 50.35 8.58 32.65
CA CYS A 6 50.27 7.25 32.08
C CYS A 6 48.86 7.04 31.49
N ILE A 7 48.73 7.21 30.17
CA ILE A 7 47.52 6.84 29.41
C ILE A 7 47.67 5.36 29.05
N LEU A 8 47.28 4.41 29.93
CA LEU A 8 47.20 3.01 29.51
C LEU A 8 46.26 2.04 30.27
N PRO A 9 45.56 2.34 31.39
CA PRO A 9 44.64 1.35 31.96
C PRO A 9 43.16 1.58 31.62
N LEU A 10 42.75 2.74 31.07
CA LEU A 10 41.34 3.04 30.83
C LEU A 10 40.76 2.42 29.55
N LEU A 11 41.62 2.12 28.55
CA LEU A 11 41.19 1.54 27.27
C LEU A 11 40.88 0.03 27.37
N ALA A 12 41.48 -0.66 28.35
CA ALA A 12 41.26 -2.10 28.57
C ALA A 12 39.92 -2.40 29.24
N LEU A 13 39.38 -1.46 30.04
CA LEU A 13 38.12 -1.67 30.77
C LEU A 13 36.89 -1.49 29.87
N VAL A 14 36.98 -0.67 28.82
CA VAL A 14 35.87 -0.44 27.87
C VAL A 14 35.75 -1.58 26.85
N MET A 15 36.82 -2.32 26.57
CA MET A 15 36.75 -3.50 25.69
C MET A 15 36.21 -4.77 26.36
N MET A 16 36.20 -4.85 27.70
CA MET A 16 35.73 -6.06 28.42
C MET A 16 34.23 -6.06 28.73
N ALA A 17 33.53 -4.92 28.58
CA ALA A 17 32.10 -4.81 28.89
C ALA A 17 31.15 -5.06 27.70
N PHE A 18 31.69 -5.30 26.49
CA PHE A 18 30.89 -5.55 25.28
C PHE A 18 30.61 -7.03 25.00
N ALA A 19 31.11 -7.93 25.84
CA ALA A 19 31.02 -9.38 25.64
C ALA A 19 30.11 -10.03 26.69
N LEU A 20 28.81 -9.69 26.71
CA LEU A 20 27.75 -10.49 27.37
C LEU A 20 26.37 -9.90 27.02
N ILE A 21 25.98 -9.99 25.74
CA ILE A 21 24.57 -10.00 25.35
C ILE A 21 24.22 -11.47 25.12
N PRO A 22 23.20 -12.05 25.81
CA PRO A 22 22.81 -13.43 25.56
C PRO A 22 22.19 -13.51 24.16
N GLN A 23 22.88 -14.17 23.22
CA GLN A 23 22.29 -14.61 21.98
C GLN A 23 21.22 -15.65 22.31
N ALA A 24 19.96 -15.26 22.21
CA ALA A 24 18.83 -16.16 22.39
C ALA A 24 18.79 -17.20 21.26
N GLN A 25 19.04 -18.45 21.66
CA GLN A 25 18.63 -19.73 21.07
C GLN A 25 19.05 -20.00 19.61
N ALA A 26 20.26 -20.54 19.48
CA ALA A 26 20.54 -21.56 18.48
C ALA A 26 19.99 -22.90 19.00
N GLU A 27 19.03 -23.49 18.30
CA GLU A 27 18.73 -24.92 18.43
C GLU A 27 19.49 -25.66 17.33
N GLU A 28 20.36 -26.57 17.75
CA GLU A 28 21.12 -27.51 16.93
C GLU A 28 20.21 -28.59 16.33
N ASN A 29 20.38 -28.85 15.02
CA ASN A 29 21.01 -30.08 14.50
C ASN A 29 20.86 -30.12 12.97
N GLY A 30 21.96 -29.86 12.26
CA GLY A 30 22.09 -29.90 10.80
C GLY A 30 22.95 -28.73 10.27
N PRO A 31 23.72 -28.90 9.17
CA PRO A 31 24.48 -27.81 8.58
C PRO A 31 23.54 -26.66 8.19
N ALA A 32 23.88 -25.44 8.58
CA ALA A 32 23.09 -24.26 8.25
C ALA A 32 22.94 -24.14 6.72
N PRO A 33 21.75 -23.81 6.21
CA PRO A 33 21.54 -23.73 4.77
C PRO A 33 22.40 -22.62 4.18
N THR A 34 23.18 -22.94 3.15
CA THR A 34 24.01 -21.96 2.46
C THR A 34 23.16 -21.11 1.52
N ILE A 35 23.60 -19.87 1.27
CA ILE A 35 22.89 -18.92 0.43
C ILE A 35 23.87 -18.19 -0.49
N THR A 36 23.59 -18.26 -1.79
CA THR A 36 24.32 -17.56 -2.84
C THR A 36 23.33 -16.83 -3.73
N LEU A 37 23.63 -15.57 -4.05
CA LEU A 37 22.85 -14.74 -4.96
C LEU A 37 23.59 -14.63 -6.30
N ASP A 38 22.87 -14.79 -7.41
CA ASP A 38 23.42 -14.58 -8.76
C ASP A 38 23.75 -13.10 -9.04
N LYS A 39 23.01 -12.18 -8.42
CA LYS A 39 23.18 -10.73 -8.53
C LYS A 39 23.11 -10.07 -7.17
N THR A 40 23.97 -9.09 -6.96
CA THR A 40 23.98 -8.25 -5.76
C THR A 40 23.27 -6.92 -5.95
N THR A 41 22.95 -6.56 -7.20
CA THR A 41 22.28 -5.29 -7.56
C THR A 41 21.18 -5.48 -8.60
N LEU A 42 20.08 -4.75 -8.46
CA LEU A 42 18.96 -4.70 -9.41
C LEU A 42 18.58 -3.26 -9.75
N ASP A 43 18.15 -3.04 -10.99
CA ASP A 43 17.70 -1.72 -11.47
C ASP A 43 16.18 -1.69 -11.57
N ASN A 44 15.53 -1.42 -10.44
CA ASN A 44 14.08 -1.27 -10.31
C ASN A 44 13.25 -2.52 -10.69
N GLY A 45 13.60 -3.66 -10.09
CA GLY A 45 12.97 -4.96 -10.34
C GLY A 45 13.83 -5.87 -11.23
N GLY A 46 13.28 -7.02 -11.62
CA GLY A 46 13.98 -8.01 -12.44
C GLY A 46 13.97 -9.41 -11.85
N GLU A 47 14.86 -10.25 -12.34
CA GLU A 47 15.01 -11.63 -11.90
C GLU A 47 16.34 -11.81 -11.18
N ILE A 48 16.25 -12.37 -9.98
CA ILE A 48 17.37 -12.77 -9.11
C ILE A 48 17.19 -14.24 -8.76
N THR A 49 18.26 -15.00 -8.81
CA THR A 49 18.30 -16.42 -8.48
C THR A 49 19.01 -16.60 -7.15
N VAL A 50 18.32 -17.23 -6.21
CA VAL A 50 18.89 -17.62 -4.92
C VAL A 50 19.17 -19.12 -4.98
N SER A 51 20.39 -19.53 -4.71
CA SER A 51 20.78 -20.94 -4.70
C SER A 51 21.57 -21.30 -3.44
N GLY A 52 21.62 -22.59 -3.12
CA GLY A 52 22.39 -23.08 -2.00
C GLY A 52 22.14 -24.56 -1.72
N GLN A 53 22.63 -25.03 -0.58
CA GLN A 53 22.41 -26.37 -0.07
C GLN A 53 21.62 -26.34 1.23
N VAL A 54 20.68 -27.27 1.37
CA VAL A 54 19.91 -27.52 2.59
C VAL A 54 20.03 -28.99 3.00
N PRO A 55 19.72 -29.34 4.26
CA PRO A 55 19.64 -30.74 4.67
C PRO A 55 18.69 -31.55 3.78
N ALA A 56 19.10 -32.77 3.41
CA ALA A 56 18.33 -33.63 2.51
C ALA A 56 16.91 -33.90 3.06
N GLY A 57 15.91 -33.81 2.19
CA GLY A 57 14.49 -33.99 2.56
C GLY A 57 13.80 -32.75 3.16
N ALA A 58 14.52 -31.64 3.38
CA ALA A 58 13.93 -30.42 3.93
C ALA A 58 13.10 -29.62 2.90
N GLN A 59 11.99 -29.02 3.35
CA GLN A 59 11.26 -28.03 2.56
C GLN A 59 11.93 -26.66 2.70
N VAL A 60 12.15 -25.97 1.58
CA VAL A 60 12.86 -24.70 1.53
C VAL A 60 11.90 -23.55 1.27
N TYR A 61 12.01 -22.52 2.11
CA TYR A 61 11.27 -21.26 1.98
C TYR A 61 12.24 -20.10 1.92
N VAL A 62 12.01 -19.14 1.02
CA VAL A 62 12.87 -17.96 0.87
C VAL A 62 12.05 -16.72 1.23
N GLU A 63 12.37 -16.07 2.35
CA GLU A 63 11.75 -14.82 2.79
C GLU A 63 12.57 -13.63 2.27
N VAL A 64 11.91 -12.69 1.59
CA VAL A 64 12.56 -11.52 0.98
C VAL A 64 11.83 -10.26 1.43
N PHE A 65 12.57 -9.32 2.00
CA PHE A 65 12.00 -8.10 2.55
C PHE A 65 12.93 -6.90 2.43
N ALA A 66 12.34 -5.70 2.32
CA ALA A 66 13.09 -4.46 2.34
C ALA A 66 13.71 -4.23 3.73
N ALA A 67 15.02 -3.98 3.78
CA ALA A 67 15.75 -3.78 5.04
C ALA A 67 15.62 -2.33 5.54
N ASP A 68 15.85 -1.36 4.64
CA ASP A 68 16.01 0.04 5.01
C ASP A 68 14.71 0.85 4.91
N LYS A 69 13.77 0.40 4.08
CA LYS A 69 12.56 1.16 3.75
C LYS A 69 11.34 0.51 4.38
N THR A 70 10.71 1.26 5.26
CA THR A 70 9.45 0.90 5.89
C THR A 70 8.30 1.76 5.35
N VAL A 71 7.08 1.28 5.56
CA VAL A 71 5.83 1.92 5.17
C VAL A 71 4.83 1.85 6.29
N ARG A 72 3.87 2.77 6.25
CA ARG A 72 2.72 2.72 7.15
C ARG A 72 1.78 1.59 6.72
N ALA A 73 1.31 0.81 7.68
CA ALA A 73 0.16 -0.08 7.51
C ALA A 73 -0.84 0.17 8.64
N ASN A 74 -2.12 0.14 8.31
CA ASN A 74 -3.19 0.33 9.28
C ASN A 74 -4.36 -0.62 9.01
N ARG A 75 -5.13 -0.88 10.06
CA ARG A 75 -6.34 -1.70 10.00
C ARG A 75 -7.31 -1.24 11.07
N PHE A 76 -8.53 -0.96 10.66
CA PHE A 76 -9.62 -0.68 11.59
C PHE A 76 -10.46 -1.95 11.79
N ASP A 77 -10.67 -2.32 13.04
CA ASP A 77 -11.49 -3.46 13.44
C ASP A 77 -12.89 -2.96 13.86
N GLY A 78 -13.72 -2.77 12.84
CA GLY A 78 -15.13 -2.36 12.97
C GLY A 78 -16.12 -3.49 12.71
N LYS A 79 -15.65 -4.74 12.60
CA LYS A 79 -16.55 -5.88 12.37
C LYS A 79 -17.09 -6.40 13.69
N LYS A 80 -18.37 -6.77 13.70
CA LYS A 80 -19.00 -7.47 14.83
C LYS A 80 -18.22 -8.76 15.09
N ASP A 81 -17.65 -8.88 16.28
CA ASP A 81 -16.93 -10.09 16.66
C ASP A 81 -17.94 -11.23 16.78
N PRO A 82 -17.77 -12.35 16.05
CA PRO A 82 -18.67 -13.49 16.12
C PRO A 82 -18.82 -14.07 17.53
N LYS A 83 -17.79 -13.92 18.39
CA LYS A 83 -17.77 -14.50 19.74
C LYS A 83 -18.42 -13.61 20.79
N THR A 84 -18.19 -12.30 20.71
CA THR A 84 -18.65 -11.35 21.74
C THR A 84 -19.87 -10.53 21.30
N GLY A 85 -20.23 -10.56 20.02
CA GLY A 85 -21.35 -9.81 19.46
C GLY A 85 -21.18 -8.29 19.50
N LYS A 86 -20.08 -7.77 20.06
CA LYS A 86 -19.76 -6.35 20.16
C LYS A 86 -18.81 -5.95 19.02
N ILE A 87 -18.88 -4.68 18.62
CA ILE A 87 -17.92 -4.10 17.67
C ILE A 87 -16.74 -3.59 18.50
N PRO A 88 -15.51 -4.06 18.25
CA PRO A 88 -14.37 -3.73 19.11
C PRO A 88 -13.87 -2.29 18.94
N TYR A 89 -14.10 -1.66 17.77
CA TYR A 89 -13.63 -0.31 17.43
C TYR A 89 -12.13 -0.11 17.72
N LYS A 90 -11.30 -1.04 17.26
CA LYS A 90 -9.85 -0.99 17.48
C LYS A 90 -9.11 -0.57 16.22
N PHE A 91 -8.24 0.43 16.34
CA PHE A 91 -7.41 0.88 15.24
C PHE A 91 -5.97 0.42 15.44
N TYR A 92 -5.48 -0.41 14.54
CA TYR A 92 -4.11 -0.91 14.53
C TYR A 92 -3.28 -0.10 13.56
N LEU A 93 -2.09 0.32 13.99
CA LEU A 93 -1.18 1.16 13.22
C LEU A 93 0.26 0.68 13.41
N THR A 94 1.00 0.62 12.31
CA THR A 94 2.46 0.41 12.35
C THR A 94 3.14 1.33 11.34
N HIS A 95 4.34 1.76 11.69
CA HIS A 95 5.25 2.56 10.86
C HIS A 95 6.46 1.76 10.38
N GLU A 96 6.57 0.50 10.80
CA GLU A 96 7.76 -0.35 10.62
C GLU A 96 7.50 -1.51 9.65
N MET A 97 6.36 -1.51 8.96
CA MET A 97 6.07 -2.53 7.96
C MET A 97 7.11 -2.43 6.83
N PRO A 98 7.78 -3.52 6.41
CA PRO A 98 8.69 -3.47 5.26
C PRO A 98 7.97 -2.96 4.00
N ALA A 99 8.61 -2.07 3.24
CA ALA A 99 8.06 -1.54 1.99
C ALA A 99 7.78 -2.64 0.95
N TYR A 100 8.57 -3.72 1.02
CA TYR A 100 8.40 -4.94 0.25
C TYR A 100 8.50 -6.15 1.18
N TYR A 101 7.62 -7.12 0.96
CA TYR A 101 7.61 -8.37 1.68
C TYR A 101 7.05 -9.48 0.81
N LYS A 102 7.81 -10.56 0.61
CA LYS A 102 7.35 -11.73 -0.15
C LYS A 102 8.05 -13.00 0.32
N ILE A 103 7.31 -14.10 0.39
CA ILE A 103 7.87 -15.44 0.66
C ILE A 103 7.76 -16.25 -0.64
N PHE A 104 8.87 -16.87 -1.03
CA PHE A 104 8.90 -17.85 -2.10
C PHE A 104 8.81 -19.24 -1.49
N ILE A 105 7.87 -20.03 -2.01
CA ILE A 105 7.55 -21.38 -1.54
C ILE A 105 7.96 -22.39 -2.62
N PRO A 106 8.07 -23.69 -2.29
CA PRO A 106 8.39 -24.69 -3.28
C PRO A 106 7.26 -24.90 -4.30
N LYS A 107 7.63 -25.26 -5.53
CA LYS A 107 6.74 -25.29 -6.70
C LYS A 107 5.57 -26.28 -6.57
N ASP A 108 5.76 -27.33 -5.78
CA ASP A 108 4.74 -28.31 -5.39
C ASP A 108 3.52 -27.67 -4.72
N MET A 109 3.70 -26.56 -4.01
CA MET A 109 2.63 -25.85 -3.28
C MET A 109 1.85 -24.84 -4.14
N GLN A 110 2.12 -24.77 -5.44
CA GLN A 110 1.41 -23.89 -6.38
C GLN A 110 -0.12 -24.06 -6.36
N PRO A 111 -0.71 -25.28 -6.28
CA PRO A 111 -2.16 -25.45 -6.24
C PRO A 111 -2.83 -24.76 -5.03
N GLU A 112 -2.17 -24.72 -3.88
CA GLU A 112 -2.69 -24.04 -2.69
C GLU A 112 -2.69 -22.51 -2.86
N LEU A 113 -1.72 -21.95 -3.60
CA LEU A 113 -1.73 -20.54 -3.96
C LEU A 113 -2.87 -20.20 -4.92
N ASP A 114 -3.16 -21.07 -5.89
CA ASP A 114 -4.20 -20.81 -6.87
C ASP A 114 -5.60 -20.93 -6.25
N LYS A 115 -5.81 -21.86 -5.31
CA LYS A 115 -7.01 -21.88 -4.45
C LYS A 115 -7.16 -20.58 -3.66
N ALA A 116 -6.08 -20.08 -3.06
CA ALA A 116 -6.11 -18.84 -2.30
C ALA A 116 -6.39 -17.61 -3.19
N LYS A 117 -5.89 -17.59 -4.43
CA LYS A 117 -6.21 -16.54 -5.41
C LYS A 117 -7.69 -16.61 -5.83
N ALA A 118 -8.21 -17.81 -6.06
CA ALA A 118 -9.62 -18.03 -6.43
C ALA A 118 -10.60 -17.57 -5.34
N ALA A 119 -10.20 -17.62 -4.06
CA ALA A 119 -11.01 -17.12 -2.93
C ALA A 119 -11.20 -15.59 -2.90
N GLY A 120 -10.56 -14.83 -3.80
CA GLY A 120 -10.81 -13.40 -4.00
C GLY A 120 -10.61 -12.55 -2.74
N LYS A 121 -11.67 -11.95 -2.19
CA LYS A 121 -11.61 -11.12 -0.97
C LYS A 121 -11.63 -11.94 0.34
N GLY A 122 -12.06 -13.21 0.29
CA GLY A 122 -12.34 -14.06 1.45
C GLY A 122 -11.13 -14.74 2.10
N TRP A 123 -10.00 -14.78 1.41
CA TRP A 123 -8.81 -15.52 1.86
C TRP A 123 -8.24 -15.01 3.20
N LYS A 124 -7.63 -15.89 4.02
CA LYS A 124 -6.95 -15.51 5.27
C LYS A 124 -5.46 -15.80 5.14
N TYR A 125 -4.61 -14.80 5.36
CA TYR A 125 -3.17 -14.98 5.21
C TYR A 125 -2.60 -16.01 6.18
N SER A 126 -3.07 -16.03 7.42
CA SER A 126 -2.68 -17.04 8.42
C SER A 126 -3.04 -18.47 8.00
N GLU A 127 -4.16 -18.67 7.30
CA GLU A 127 -4.57 -19.98 6.81
C GLU A 127 -3.70 -20.43 5.64
N VAL A 128 -3.41 -19.52 4.71
CA VAL A 128 -2.52 -19.81 3.57
C VAL A 128 -1.09 -20.12 4.04
N LEU A 129 -0.57 -19.39 5.02
CA LEU A 129 0.74 -19.67 5.59
C LEU A 129 0.82 -21.02 6.30
N LYS A 130 -0.28 -21.46 6.94
CA LYS A 130 -0.37 -22.79 7.56
C LYS A 130 -0.42 -23.89 6.48
N LYS A 131 -1.32 -23.76 5.51
CA LYS A 131 -1.49 -24.76 4.43
C LYS A 131 -0.23 -24.95 3.58
N THR A 132 0.49 -23.86 3.30
CA THR A 132 1.74 -23.92 2.52
C THR A 132 2.97 -24.22 3.38
N GLY A 133 2.85 -24.23 4.71
CA GLY A 133 3.97 -24.36 5.65
C GLY A 133 4.89 -23.13 5.76
N ALA A 134 4.61 -22.06 4.99
CA ALA A 134 5.38 -20.83 4.97
C ALA A 134 5.36 -20.05 6.30
N ASN A 135 4.51 -20.43 7.27
CA ASN A 135 4.54 -19.89 8.63
C ASN A 135 5.92 -20.08 9.32
N ALA A 136 6.70 -21.09 8.93
CA ALA A 136 8.05 -21.31 9.45
C ALA A 136 9.02 -20.16 9.07
N ALA A 137 8.87 -19.64 7.85
CA ALA A 137 9.68 -18.57 7.27
C ALA A 137 9.18 -17.16 7.60
N TYR A 138 7.93 -17.01 8.04
CA TYR A 138 7.36 -15.70 8.38
C TYR A 138 8.04 -15.10 9.62
N SER A 139 8.96 -14.16 9.41
CA SER A 139 9.78 -13.61 10.50
C SER A 139 9.89 -12.09 10.51
N ALA A 140 10.12 -11.42 9.38
CA ALA A 140 10.34 -9.97 9.38
C ALA A 140 9.15 -9.17 9.94
N PRO A 141 7.88 -9.45 9.56
CA PRO A 141 6.75 -8.68 10.06
C PRO A 141 6.30 -9.09 11.47
N THR A 142 6.94 -10.09 12.11
CA THR A 142 6.59 -10.49 13.48
C THR A 142 7.22 -9.60 14.54
N LYS A 143 8.31 -8.91 14.20
CA LYS A 143 9.10 -8.08 15.11
C LYS A 143 8.71 -6.58 15.07
N ILE A 144 7.76 -6.21 14.22
CA ILE A 144 7.37 -4.81 14.03
C ILE A 144 6.57 -4.31 15.23
N LYS A 145 6.79 -3.05 15.60
CA LYS A 145 5.94 -2.36 16.56
C LYS A 145 4.55 -2.10 15.96
N ILE A 146 3.50 -2.51 16.69
CA ILE A 146 2.11 -2.28 16.31
C ILE A 146 1.43 -1.53 17.44
N ASP A 147 1.10 -0.26 17.19
CA ASP A 147 0.31 0.55 18.08
C ASP A 147 -1.16 0.19 17.92
N LYS A 148 -1.85 0.07 19.04
CA LYS A 148 -3.26 -0.30 19.10
C LYS A 148 -4.01 0.81 19.80
N TYR A 149 -4.95 1.42 19.11
CA TYR A 149 -5.78 2.48 19.65
C TYR A 149 -7.20 2.00 19.85
N GLN A 150 -7.79 2.38 20.98
CA GLN A 150 -9.22 2.27 21.18
C GLN A 150 -9.89 3.47 20.51
N ALA A 151 -10.38 3.26 19.30
CA ALA A 151 -11.07 4.29 18.57
C ALA A 151 -12.51 4.42 19.09
N THR A 152 -13.00 5.65 19.12
CA THR A 152 -14.42 5.95 19.30
C THR A 152 -14.90 6.71 18.09
N ILE A 153 -16.22 6.68 17.84
CA ILE A 153 -16.84 7.46 16.77
C ILE A 153 -16.49 8.94 16.93
N MET A 154 -16.54 9.47 18.17
CA MET A 154 -16.17 10.86 18.45
C MET A 154 -14.69 11.15 18.22
N ALA A 155 -13.78 10.22 18.56
CA ALA A 155 -12.37 10.38 18.26
C ALA A 155 -12.11 10.48 16.75
N SER A 156 -12.74 9.61 15.94
CA SER A 156 -12.64 9.65 14.46
C SER A 156 -13.08 11.01 13.92
N ILE A 157 -14.17 11.57 14.47
CA ILE A 157 -14.76 12.84 14.04
C ILE A 157 -13.82 14.03 14.27
N ILE A 158 -13.13 14.09 15.42
CA ILE A 158 -12.19 15.19 15.73
C ILE A 158 -10.78 14.96 15.18
N GLY A 159 -10.58 13.91 14.37
CA GLY A 159 -9.28 13.53 13.84
C GLY A 159 -8.34 12.88 14.87
N SER A 160 -8.87 12.49 16.03
CA SER A 160 -8.15 11.75 17.07
C SER A 160 -8.12 10.26 16.73
N ARG A 161 -7.00 9.62 17.06
CA ARG A 161 -6.83 8.16 16.88
C ARG A 161 -7.48 7.35 18.01
N GLY A 162 -7.97 8.04 19.05
CA GLY A 162 -8.43 7.44 20.30
C GLY A 162 -7.29 7.19 21.27
N ASP A 163 -7.57 6.44 22.34
CA ASP A 163 -6.61 6.18 23.41
C ASP A 163 -5.65 5.06 23.03
N LEU A 164 -4.36 5.24 23.28
CA LEU A 164 -3.35 4.22 23.06
C LEU A 164 -3.51 3.11 24.11
N LEU A 165 -3.73 1.87 23.64
CA LEU A 165 -3.81 0.68 24.48
C LEU A 165 -2.41 0.11 24.74
N GLU A 166 -2.31 -0.72 25.78
CA GLU A 166 -1.09 -1.40 26.17
C GLU A 166 -0.49 -2.24 25.03
N ALA A 167 0.84 -2.42 25.11
CA ALA A 167 1.59 -3.24 24.17
C ALA A 167 1.04 -4.68 24.14
N MET A 168 0.97 -5.24 22.93
CA MET A 168 0.50 -6.60 22.73
C MET A 168 1.60 -7.61 23.04
N ASP A 169 1.21 -8.83 23.43
CA ASP A 169 2.13 -9.97 23.53
C ASP A 169 2.64 -10.39 22.13
N GLU A 170 3.73 -11.14 22.07
CA GLU A 170 4.35 -11.56 20.81
C GLU A 170 3.40 -12.36 19.91
N LYS A 171 2.54 -13.20 20.51
CA LYS A 171 1.58 -14.03 19.79
C LYS A 171 0.46 -13.19 19.18
N ALA A 172 -0.10 -12.22 19.92
CA ALA A 172 -1.07 -11.29 19.34
C ALA A 172 -0.41 -10.40 18.28
N THR A 173 0.81 -9.93 18.51
CA THR A 173 1.57 -9.13 17.53
C THR A 173 1.76 -9.89 16.22
N LYS A 174 2.17 -11.16 16.28
CA LYS A 174 2.27 -12.03 15.09
C LYS A 174 0.93 -12.23 14.38
N SER A 175 -0.16 -12.40 15.11
CA SER A 175 -1.50 -12.55 14.52
C SER A 175 -1.98 -11.26 13.86
N GLU A 176 -1.78 -10.11 14.50
CA GLU A 176 -2.19 -8.80 13.99
C GLU A 176 -1.31 -8.35 12.83
N SER A 177 -0.01 -8.66 12.85
CA SER A 177 0.89 -8.35 11.74
C SER A 177 0.49 -9.09 10.46
N MET A 178 0.05 -10.35 10.54
CA MET A 178 -0.48 -11.07 9.37
C MET A 178 -1.71 -10.38 8.77
N LYS A 179 -2.58 -9.81 9.61
CA LYS A 179 -3.77 -9.08 9.15
C LYS A 179 -3.39 -7.74 8.51
N LEU A 180 -2.39 -7.04 9.07
CA LEU A 180 -1.85 -5.79 8.51
C LEU A 180 -1.12 -6.02 7.19
N VAL A 181 -0.31 -7.09 7.09
CA VAL A 181 0.35 -7.53 5.86
C VAL A 181 -0.68 -7.82 4.78
N LYS A 182 -1.74 -8.59 5.10
CA LYS A 182 -2.87 -8.80 4.16
C LYS A 182 -3.50 -7.48 3.74
N GLY A 183 -3.80 -6.59 4.68
CA GLY A 183 -4.42 -5.29 4.39
C GLY A 183 -3.57 -4.40 3.48
N ARG A 184 -2.25 -4.45 3.67
CA ARG A 184 -1.28 -3.63 2.94
C ARG A 184 -1.02 -4.12 1.52
N PHE A 185 -0.74 -5.42 1.35
CA PHE A 185 -0.33 -6.00 0.06
C PHE A 185 -1.49 -6.58 -0.76
N ARG A 186 -2.66 -6.78 -0.12
CA ARG A 186 -3.99 -7.14 -0.67
C ARG A 186 -4.12 -8.48 -1.41
N SER A 187 -3.15 -8.85 -2.23
CA SER A 187 -3.19 -10.04 -3.08
C SER A 187 -2.22 -11.12 -2.58
N VAL A 188 -2.60 -12.38 -2.83
CA VAL A 188 -1.75 -13.54 -2.54
C VAL A 188 -0.46 -13.49 -3.34
N GLY A 189 -0.53 -13.14 -4.63
CA GLY A 189 0.65 -13.10 -5.52
C GLY A 189 1.69 -12.02 -5.17
N ASN A 190 1.27 -10.97 -4.45
CA ASN A 190 2.19 -9.97 -3.92
C ASN A 190 2.98 -10.50 -2.70
N LEU A 191 2.39 -11.44 -1.96
CA LEU A 191 2.94 -11.96 -0.69
C LEU A 191 3.60 -13.32 -0.81
N LEU A 192 3.14 -14.15 -1.75
CA LEU A 192 3.58 -15.53 -1.94
C LEU A 192 3.79 -15.81 -3.43
N ALA A 193 4.83 -16.56 -3.77
CA ALA A 193 5.00 -17.15 -5.10
C ALA A 193 5.67 -18.52 -5.00
N ALA A 194 5.22 -19.49 -5.79
CA ALA A 194 5.90 -20.77 -5.90
C ALA A 194 7.02 -20.65 -6.93
N ALA A 195 8.26 -20.69 -6.46
CA ALA A 195 9.43 -20.48 -7.31
C ALA A 195 10.67 -21.26 -6.88
N VAL A 196 10.60 -21.97 -5.75
CA VAL A 196 11.72 -22.75 -5.21
C VAL A 196 11.67 -24.16 -5.81
N GLU A 197 12.77 -24.56 -6.44
CA GLU A 197 13.02 -25.93 -6.88
C GLU A 197 14.06 -26.56 -5.95
N ILE A 198 13.79 -27.78 -5.50
CA ILE A 198 14.67 -28.53 -4.62
C ILE A 198 15.00 -29.83 -5.34
N LYS A 199 16.30 -30.12 -5.46
CA LYS A 199 16.80 -31.37 -6.00
C LYS A 199 16.90 -32.43 -4.91
N PRO A 200 16.86 -33.73 -5.26
CA PRO A 200 16.95 -34.82 -4.28
C PRO A 200 18.25 -34.83 -3.45
N ASP A 201 19.30 -34.19 -3.96
CA ASP A 201 20.61 -34.02 -3.29
C ASP A 201 20.62 -32.91 -2.22
N GLY A 202 19.50 -32.20 -2.01
CA GLY A 202 19.41 -31.07 -1.08
C GLY A 202 19.88 -29.74 -1.66
N ALA A 203 20.28 -29.67 -2.94
CA ALA A 203 20.53 -28.41 -3.61
C ALA A 203 19.20 -27.73 -3.99
N TYR A 204 19.09 -26.42 -3.76
CA TYR A 204 17.90 -25.65 -4.12
C TYR A 204 18.24 -24.47 -5.03
N ALA A 205 17.26 -24.07 -5.84
CA ALA A 205 17.31 -22.87 -6.66
C ALA A 205 15.94 -22.19 -6.67
N ALA A 206 15.91 -20.89 -6.36
CA ALA A 206 14.71 -20.07 -6.35
C ALA A 206 14.86 -18.93 -7.35
N LYS A 207 14.14 -19.01 -8.48
CA LYS A 207 14.10 -17.94 -9.48
C LYS A 207 13.05 -16.90 -9.08
N MET A 208 13.50 -15.84 -8.44
CA MET A 208 12.64 -14.81 -7.88
C MET A 208 12.40 -13.69 -8.89
N LYS A 209 11.19 -13.63 -9.44
CA LYS A 209 10.73 -12.50 -10.24
C LYS A 209 10.22 -11.39 -9.33
N LEU A 210 10.99 -10.31 -9.25
CA LEU A 210 10.67 -9.10 -8.51
C LEU A 210 9.96 -8.10 -9.43
N ARG A 211 8.83 -7.56 -8.97
CA ARG A 211 8.04 -6.56 -9.73
C ARG A 211 8.85 -5.28 -9.93
N SER A 212 8.49 -4.48 -10.92
CA SER A 212 9.00 -3.11 -11.05
C SER A 212 8.35 -2.17 -10.03
N GLY A 213 9.00 -1.03 -9.77
CA GLY A 213 8.51 -0.03 -8.83
C GLY A 213 8.74 -0.39 -7.36
N LEU A 214 9.80 -1.14 -7.07
CA LEU A 214 10.22 -1.47 -5.70
C LEU A 214 10.84 -0.27 -4.99
N ALA A 215 11.00 -0.32 -3.67
CA ALA A 215 11.73 0.72 -2.95
C ALA A 215 13.24 0.67 -3.29
N PRO A 216 13.94 1.81 -3.35
CA PRO A 216 15.39 1.82 -3.48
C PRO A 216 16.05 1.44 -2.14
N GLY A 217 17.22 0.81 -2.19
CA GLY A 217 18.01 0.42 -1.00
C GLY A 217 18.20 -1.09 -0.87
N LYS A 218 18.55 -1.55 0.33
CA LYS A 218 18.90 -2.95 0.59
C LYS A 218 17.68 -3.83 0.85
N TYR A 219 17.77 -5.07 0.38
CA TYR A 219 16.80 -6.12 0.55
C TYR A 219 17.48 -7.32 1.17
N ASN A 220 16.89 -7.83 2.24
CA ASN A 220 17.38 -9.01 2.94
C ASN A 220 16.68 -10.25 2.39
N VAL A 221 17.45 -11.32 2.24
CA VAL A 221 17.01 -12.64 1.81
C VAL A 221 17.40 -13.63 2.90
N VAL A 222 16.41 -14.34 3.42
CA VAL A 222 16.60 -15.36 4.46
C VAL A 222 15.98 -16.66 3.99
N VAL A 223 16.77 -17.72 3.98
CA VAL A 223 16.31 -19.06 3.63
C VAL A 223 15.98 -19.80 4.92
N THR A 224 14.80 -20.40 4.97
CA THR A 224 14.37 -21.26 6.08
C THR A 224 14.15 -22.66 5.54
N ALA A 225 14.94 -23.61 6.04
CA ALA A 225 14.77 -25.03 5.78
C ALA A 225 13.91 -25.64 6.90
N VAL A 226 12.89 -26.39 6.54
CA VAL A 226 12.03 -27.14 7.46
C VAL A 226 12.33 -28.62 7.29
N THR A 227 12.97 -29.23 8.29
CA THR A 227 13.46 -30.61 8.25
C THR A 227 12.42 -31.61 8.75
N GLU A 228 11.66 -31.25 9.80
CA GLU A 228 10.61 -32.10 10.36
C GLU A 228 9.38 -31.27 10.75
N ARG A 229 8.20 -31.83 10.49
CA ARG A 229 6.91 -31.34 11.01
C ARG A 229 6.28 -32.43 11.85
N THR A 230 6.23 -32.18 13.15
CA THR A 230 5.53 -33.07 14.09
C THR A 230 4.26 -32.39 14.55
N MET A 231 3.13 -33.07 14.39
CA MET A 231 1.83 -32.62 14.87
C MET A 231 1.52 -33.37 16.17
N GLU A 232 1.46 -32.65 17.29
CA GLU A 232 1.06 -33.21 18.59
C GLU A 232 -0.27 -32.55 19.01
N GLY A 233 -1.38 -33.21 18.67
CA GLY A 233 -2.72 -32.63 18.80
C GLY A 233 -2.92 -31.40 17.89
N ASP A 234 -3.35 -30.26 18.47
CA ASP A 234 -3.52 -28.96 17.78
C ASP A 234 -2.22 -28.14 17.66
N LYS A 235 -1.09 -28.64 18.20
CA LYS A 235 0.20 -27.94 18.20
C LYS A 235 1.14 -28.53 17.15
N GLU A 236 1.51 -27.70 16.18
CA GLU A 236 2.51 -28.02 15.17
C GLU A 236 3.90 -27.60 15.68
N THR A 237 4.77 -28.57 15.92
CA THR A 237 6.19 -28.34 16.25
C THR A 237 7.00 -28.50 14.97
N VAL A 238 7.57 -27.40 14.50
CA VAL A 238 8.32 -27.35 13.24
C VAL A 238 9.79 -27.16 13.56
N LYS A 239 10.61 -28.19 13.33
CA LYS A 239 12.07 -28.04 13.35
C LYS A 239 12.48 -27.26 12.11
N LYS A 240 13.13 -26.12 12.32
CA LYS A 240 13.52 -25.21 11.24
C LYS A 240 14.93 -24.67 11.47
N VAL A 241 15.69 -24.56 10.39
CA VAL A 241 17.02 -23.98 10.38
C VAL A 241 17.01 -22.78 9.45
N LYS A 242 17.52 -21.64 9.90
CA LYS A 242 17.62 -20.41 9.10
C LYS A 242 19.04 -20.23 8.58
N SER A 243 19.15 -19.70 7.36
CA SER A 243 20.43 -19.27 6.79
C SER A 243 20.89 -17.96 7.42
N GLU A 244 22.14 -17.61 7.12
CA GLU A 244 22.61 -16.24 7.23
C GLU A 244 21.81 -15.30 6.32
N VAL A 245 21.81 -14.01 6.64
CA VAL A 245 21.07 -13.00 5.89
C VAL A 245 21.91 -12.57 4.68
N ALA A 246 21.51 -12.98 3.48
CA ALA A 246 22.07 -12.41 2.25
C ALA A 246 21.36 -11.10 1.92
N SER A 247 22.07 -10.17 1.27
CA SER A 247 21.49 -8.87 0.88
C SER A 247 21.77 -8.53 -0.57
N PHE A 248 20.80 -7.93 -1.25
CA PHE A 248 21.00 -7.28 -2.54
C PHE A 248 20.48 -5.84 -2.50
N GLU A 249 20.99 -5.00 -3.38
CA GLU A 249 20.61 -3.59 -3.47
C GLU A 249 19.72 -3.34 -4.69
N ASN A 250 18.62 -2.61 -4.52
CA ASN A 250 17.80 -2.13 -5.62
C ASN A 250 18.07 -0.65 -5.86
N LYS A 251 18.61 -0.33 -7.04
CA LYS A 251 18.90 1.03 -7.49
C LYS A 251 17.73 1.56 -8.32
N GLN A 252 17.58 2.88 -8.29
CA GLN A 252 16.57 3.57 -9.06
C GLN A 252 17.15 4.78 -9.75
N THR A 253 16.78 4.94 -11.00
CA THR A 253 17.23 6.04 -11.86
C THR A 253 16.04 6.93 -12.18
N PHE A 254 16.29 8.23 -12.27
CA PHE A 254 15.35 9.20 -12.80
C PHE A 254 14.91 8.77 -14.21
N PRO A 255 13.60 8.84 -14.58
CA PRO A 255 12.50 9.59 -13.96
C PRO A 255 11.64 8.82 -12.94
N THR A 256 12.13 7.68 -12.42
CA THR A 256 11.40 6.90 -11.41
C THR A 256 11.68 7.44 -10.01
N VAL A 257 10.63 7.83 -9.29
CA VAL A 257 10.72 8.39 -7.94
C VAL A 257 10.06 7.46 -6.93
N TYR A 258 10.73 7.27 -5.79
CA TYR A 258 10.19 6.49 -4.68
C TYR A 258 9.17 7.28 -3.87
N LEU A 259 7.97 6.71 -3.72
CA LEU A 259 6.94 7.26 -2.85
C LEU A 259 7.00 6.58 -1.49
N SER A 260 7.67 7.18 -0.51
CA SER A 260 7.85 6.62 0.85
C SER A 260 6.54 6.23 1.52
N ASN A 261 5.48 7.04 1.34
CA ASN A 261 4.17 6.74 1.92
C ASN A 261 3.47 5.55 1.24
N ALA A 262 3.74 5.33 -0.04
CA ALA A 262 3.11 4.27 -0.83
C ALA A 262 3.96 3.01 -0.95
N GLY A 263 5.23 3.03 -0.55
CA GLY A 263 6.13 1.86 -0.61
C GLY A 263 6.43 1.38 -2.03
N THR A 264 6.21 2.24 -3.02
CA THR A 264 6.35 1.89 -4.42
C THR A 264 6.95 3.07 -5.15
N SER A 265 7.76 2.78 -6.16
CA SER A 265 8.28 3.80 -7.05
C SER A 265 7.49 3.86 -8.34
N ILE A 266 7.34 5.07 -8.85
CA ILE A 266 6.53 5.37 -10.03
C ILE A 266 7.33 6.28 -10.96
N ASN A 267 7.16 6.09 -12.27
CA ASN A 267 7.67 7.04 -13.24
C ASN A 267 6.86 8.33 -13.13
N LEU A 268 7.52 9.46 -12.91
CA LEU A 268 6.85 10.74 -12.65
C LEU A 268 6.14 11.31 -13.89
N LEU A 269 6.66 11.02 -15.10
CA LEU A 269 6.24 11.70 -16.33
C LEU A 269 4.79 11.36 -16.72
N TRP A 270 4.43 10.08 -16.66
CA TRP A 270 3.10 9.63 -17.11
C TRP A 270 1.96 10.10 -16.20
N PRO A 271 2.03 9.94 -14.86
CA PRO A 271 1.04 10.51 -13.95
C PRO A 271 0.97 12.03 -14.05
N PHE A 272 2.10 12.71 -14.27
CA PHE A 272 2.10 14.16 -14.44
C PHE A 272 1.28 14.60 -15.65
N ILE A 273 1.53 14.03 -16.83
CA ILE A 273 0.78 14.37 -18.05
C ILE A 273 -0.71 14.06 -17.88
N LEU A 274 -1.03 12.90 -17.29
CA LEU A 274 -2.40 12.48 -17.04
C LEU A 274 -3.13 13.44 -16.07
N THR A 275 -2.50 13.76 -14.94
CA THR A 275 -3.06 14.68 -13.95
C THR A 275 -3.23 16.08 -14.52
N LEU A 276 -2.28 16.55 -15.35
CA LEU A 276 -2.36 17.83 -16.04
C LEU A 276 -3.57 17.88 -16.99
N ALA A 277 -3.72 16.88 -17.87
CA ALA A 277 -4.83 16.81 -18.82
C ALA A 277 -6.19 16.78 -18.10
N ILE A 278 -6.33 15.94 -17.07
CA ILE A 278 -7.56 15.82 -16.28
C ILE A 278 -7.84 17.11 -15.51
N SER A 279 -6.81 17.77 -14.97
CA SER A 279 -6.99 19.02 -14.23
C SER A 279 -7.42 20.17 -15.15
N ILE A 280 -6.84 20.28 -16.35
CA ILE A 280 -7.26 21.27 -17.35
C ILE A 280 -8.72 21.04 -17.72
N PHE A 281 -9.09 19.80 -18.07
CA PHE A 281 -10.47 19.44 -18.38
C PHE A 281 -11.42 19.70 -17.19
N GLY A 282 -10.98 19.35 -15.97
CA GLY A 282 -11.73 19.53 -14.75
C GLY A 282 -12.00 20.99 -14.41
N VAL A 283 -11.05 21.89 -14.68
CA VAL A 283 -11.21 23.35 -14.53
C VAL A 283 -12.14 23.90 -15.60
N LEU A 284 -12.01 23.48 -16.86
CA LEU A 284 -12.90 23.90 -17.95
C LEU A 284 -14.37 23.52 -17.69
N MET A 285 -14.59 22.32 -17.13
CA MET A 285 -15.92 21.83 -16.75
C MET A 285 -16.42 22.46 -15.42
N GLY A 286 -15.53 23.07 -14.63
CA GLY A 286 -15.85 23.62 -13.30
C GLY A 286 -16.00 22.58 -12.18
N ALA A 287 -15.63 21.32 -12.43
CA ALA A 287 -15.82 20.19 -11.52
C ALA A 287 -14.52 19.74 -10.79
N GLY A 288 -13.38 20.43 -11.02
CA GLY A 288 -12.12 20.23 -10.30
C GLY A 288 -11.38 18.93 -10.58
N GLY A 289 -11.86 18.08 -11.49
CA GLY A 289 -11.15 16.90 -12.01
C GLY A 289 -10.95 15.75 -11.01
N GLY A 290 -11.07 15.97 -9.70
CA GLY A 290 -10.80 14.97 -8.66
C GLY A 290 -11.70 13.73 -8.71
N PHE A 291 -12.96 13.90 -9.10
CA PHE A 291 -13.91 12.79 -9.28
C PHE A 291 -13.51 11.85 -10.43
N ILE A 292 -12.77 12.35 -11.42
CA ILE A 292 -12.19 11.58 -12.53
C ILE A 292 -10.81 11.05 -12.12
N LEU A 293 -10.00 11.90 -11.49
CA LEU A 293 -8.61 11.60 -11.19
C LEU A 293 -8.44 10.44 -10.20
N ASN A 294 -9.29 10.39 -9.16
CA ASN A 294 -9.23 9.34 -8.14
C ASN A 294 -9.49 7.93 -8.72
N PRO A 295 -10.61 7.65 -9.43
CA PRO A 295 -10.84 6.31 -10.00
C PRO A 295 -9.81 5.93 -11.07
N ILE A 296 -9.33 6.88 -11.88
CA ILE A 296 -8.30 6.61 -12.89
C ILE A 296 -6.97 6.22 -12.23
N LEU A 297 -6.49 6.98 -11.25
CA LEU A 297 -5.22 6.69 -10.58
C LEU A 297 -5.26 5.36 -9.84
N VAL A 298 -6.37 5.03 -9.17
CA VAL A 298 -6.53 3.73 -8.52
C VAL A 298 -6.52 2.59 -9.53
N SER A 299 -7.15 2.77 -10.69
CA SER A 299 -7.27 1.73 -11.70
C SER A 299 -5.94 1.45 -12.40
N ILE A 300 -5.16 2.49 -12.70
CA ILE A 300 -3.83 2.37 -13.32
C ILE A 300 -2.79 1.89 -12.30
N PHE A 301 -2.91 2.33 -11.03
CA PHE A 301 -1.96 2.01 -9.97
C PHE A 301 -2.63 1.23 -8.82
N PRO A 302 -3.04 -0.03 -9.05
CA PRO A 302 -3.73 -0.85 -8.05
C PRO A 302 -2.85 -1.16 -6.82
N ALA A 303 -1.54 -0.98 -6.93
CA ALA A 303 -0.60 -1.14 -5.83
C ALA A 303 -0.62 0.02 -4.82
N LEU A 304 -1.15 1.20 -5.21
CA LEU A 304 -1.22 2.36 -4.33
C LEU A 304 -2.40 2.20 -3.35
N PRO A 305 -2.21 2.47 -2.06
CA PRO A 305 -3.33 2.54 -1.12
C PRO A 305 -4.28 3.66 -1.53
N HIS A 306 -5.59 3.36 -1.54
CA HIS A 306 -6.65 4.35 -1.84
C HIS A 306 -6.53 5.64 -1.02
N THR A 307 -6.16 5.53 0.25
CA THR A 307 -6.00 6.68 1.15
C THR A 307 -4.85 7.59 0.72
N ILE A 308 -3.78 7.02 0.14
CA ILE A 308 -2.66 7.80 -0.39
C ILE A 308 -3.08 8.49 -1.68
N VAL A 309 -3.77 7.78 -2.58
CA VAL A 309 -4.27 8.38 -3.83
C VAL A 309 -5.21 9.55 -3.53
N ALA A 310 -6.21 9.35 -2.65
CA ALA A 310 -7.12 10.41 -2.24
C ALA A 310 -6.39 11.60 -1.60
N GLY A 311 -5.43 11.31 -0.71
CA GLY A 311 -4.58 12.33 -0.08
C GLY A 311 -3.78 13.16 -1.09
N THR A 312 -3.23 12.54 -2.13
CA THR A 312 -2.46 13.22 -3.18
C THR A 312 -3.36 14.02 -4.13
N VAL A 313 -4.55 13.52 -4.46
CA VAL A 313 -5.51 14.21 -5.34
C VAL A 313 -6.07 15.47 -4.70
N MET A 314 -6.26 15.49 -3.37
CA MET A 314 -6.84 16.64 -2.67
C MET A 314 -6.11 17.98 -2.93
N PRO A 315 -4.78 18.11 -2.73
CA PRO A 315 -4.06 19.32 -3.10
C PRO A 315 -4.15 19.66 -4.58
N THR A 316 -4.06 18.67 -5.48
CA THR A 316 -4.17 18.89 -6.93
C THR A 316 -5.49 19.58 -7.28
N VAL A 317 -6.59 19.09 -6.74
CA VAL A 317 -7.93 19.66 -6.94
C VAL A 317 -8.03 21.04 -6.29
N LEU A 318 -7.46 21.24 -5.10
CA LEU A 318 -7.45 22.55 -4.43
C LEU A 318 -6.74 23.60 -5.30
N PHE A 319 -5.55 23.31 -5.79
CA PHE A 319 -4.78 24.24 -6.62
C PHE A 319 -5.42 24.45 -8.00
N SER A 320 -5.99 23.42 -8.61
CA SER A 320 -6.69 23.55 -9.89
C SER A 320 -7.95 24.42 -9.75
N GLN A 321 -8.72 24.24 -8.67
CA GLN A 321 -9.89 25.08 -8.41
C GLN A 321 -9.49 26.51 -8.04
N GLY A 322 -8.41 26.69 -7.27
CA GLY A 322 -7.86 28.00 -6.96
C GLY A 322 -7.43 28.77 -8.22
N SER A 323 -6.75 28.10 -9.16
CA SER A 323 -6.36 28.71 -10.44
C SER A 323 -7.59 29.01 -11.32
N GLY A 324 -8.61 28.15 -11.30
CA GLY A 324 -9.89 28.39 -11.94
C GLY A 324 -10.57 29.65 -11.40
N ILE A 325 -10.75 29.75 -10.08
CA ILE A 325 -11.34 30.93 -9.44
C ILE A 325 -10.56 32.20 -9.80
N TYR A 326 -9.23 32.15 -9.74
CA TYR A 326 -8.39 33.28 -10.11
C TYR A 326 -8.60 33.71 -11.57
N ASN A 327 -8.52 32.77 -12.52
CA ASN A 327 -8.67 33.09 -13.94
C ASN A 327 -10.09 33.58 -14.29
N TYR A 328 -11.13 32.89 -13.80
CA TYR A 328 -12.53 33.29 -14.04
C TYR A 328 -12.90 34.59 -13.31
N SER A 329 -12.25 34.92 -12.19
CA SER A 329 -12.44 36.20 -11.50
C SER A 329 -11.88 37.37 -12.32
N LYS A 330 -10.73 37.19 -12.99
CA LYS A 330 -10.15 38.24 -13.85
C LYS A 330 -11.07 38.64 -14.99
N ILE A 331 -11.76 37.67 -15.58
CA ILE A 331 -12.75 37.93 -16.65
C ILE A 331 -14.15 38.28 -16.11
N LYS A 332 -14.29 38.52 -14.80
CA LYS A 332 -15.56 38.88 -14.11
C LYS A 332 -16.71 37.90 -14.40
N PHE A 333 -16.39 36.63 -14.60
CA PHE A 333 -17.36 35.60 -14.97
C PHE A 333 -17.99 34.90 -13.75
N ILE A 334 -17.53 35.22 -12.53
CA ILE A 334 -17.98 34.59 -11.28
C ILE A 334 -19.09 35.41 -10.63
N ASN A 335 -20.25 34.77 -10.41
CA ASN A 335 -21.24 35.29 -9.47
C ASN A 335 -20.86 34.91 -8.04
N TRP A 336 -20.27 35.84 -7.30
CA TRP A 336 -19.78 35.60 -5.94
C TRP A 336 -20.87 35.20 -4.94
N LYS A 337 -22.10 35.72 -5.07
CA LYS A 337 -23.21 35.36 -4.17
C LYS A 337 -23.58 33.88 -4.30
N LEU A 338 -23.73 33.41 -5.55
CA LEU A 338 -24.01 32.00 -5.83
C LEU A 338 -22.81 31.11 -5.48
N GLY A 339 -21.59 31.54 -5.86
CA GLY A 339 -20.37 30.78 -5.61
C GLY A 339 -20.11 30.54 -4.12
N VAL A 340 -20.23 31.57 -3.29
CA VAL A 340 -20.08 31.45 -1.83
C VAL A 340 -21.22 30.63 -1.23
N GLY A 341 -22.46 30.84 -1.65
CA GLY A 341 -23.61 30.07 -1.15
C GLY A 341 -23.47 28.57 -1.40
N ILE A 342 -23.16 28.18 -2.64
CA ILE A 342 -22.90 26.78 -3.01
C ILE A 342 -21.63 26.26 -2.32
N GLY A 343 -20.58 27.08 -2.24
CA GLY A 343 -19.33 26.72 -1.57
C GLY A 343 -19.53 26.39 -0.09
N CYS A 344 -20.33 27.17 0.64
CA CYS A 344 -20.68 26.88 2.03
C CYS A 344 -21.49 25.58 2.14
N ALA A 345 -22.47 25.35 1.26
CA ALA A 345 -23.24 24.10 1.24
C ALA A 345 -22.33 22.89 0.96
N MET A 346 -21.38 23.01 0.02
CA MET A 346 -20.38 21.98 -0.27
C MET A 346 -19.43 21.73 0.90
N LEU A 347 -19.02 22.78 1.63
CA LEU A 347 -18.19 22.66 2.81
C LEU A 347 -18.91 21.86 3.90
N VAL A 348 -20.16 22.20 4.20
CA VAL A 348 -21.01 21.45 5.14
C VAL A 348 -21.20 20.00 4.67
N GLY A 349 -21.48 19.80 3.37
CA GLY A 349 -21.57 18.48 2.77
C GLY A 349 -20.26 17.68 2.87
N GLY A 350 -19.11 18.33 2.79
CA GLY A 350 -17.79 17.72 2.95
C GLY A 350 -17.51 17.20 4.37
N PHE A 351 -18.15 17.76 5.40
CA PHE A 351 -18.10 17.24 6.76
C PHE A 351 -19.14 16.14 7.02
N ILE A 352 -20.34 16.27 6.43
CA ILE A 352 -21.43 15.31 6.62
C ILE A 352 -21.20 14.03 5.79
N GLY A 353 -20.65 14.15 4.58
CA GLY A 353 -20.42 13.04 3.66
C GLY A 353 -19.59 11.91 4.27
N PRO A 354 -18.38 12.17 4.80
CA PRO A 354 -17.59 11.15 5.49
C PRO A 354 -18.38 10.44 6.61
N LYS A 355 -19.15 11.18 7.43
CA LYS A 355 -20.00 10.60 8.49
C LYS A 355 -21.06 9.65 7.94
N LEU A 356 -21.73 10.02 6.84
CA LEU A 356 -22.68 9.14 6.17
C LEU A 356 -22.00 7.90 5.60
N THR A 357 -20.79 8.06 5.04
CA THR A 357 -20.05 6.93 4.47
C THR A 357 -19.55 5.92 5.51
N GLU A 358 -19.36 6.32 6.77
CA GLU A 358 -19.05 5.39 7.86
C GLU A 358 -20.25 4.49 8.23
N MET A 359 -21.47 4.92 7.95
CA MET A 359 -22.69 4.16 8.24
C MET A 359 -23.07 3.17 7.13
N ILE A 360 -22.41 3.23 5.98
CA ILE A 360 -22.67 2.35 4.82
C ILE A 360 -21.42 1.53 4.48
N THR A 361 -21.62 0.31 4.01
CA THR A 361 -20.48 -0.54 3.60
C THR A 361 -19.86 -0.02 2.30
N LEU A 362 -18.56 -0.28 2.09
CA LEU A 362 -17.83 0.14 0.88
C LEU A 362 -18.47 -0.38 -0.41
N ASP A 363 -19.01 -1.60 -0.37
CA ASP A 363 -19.70 -2.19 -1.53
C ASP A 363 -21.05 -1.50 -1.80
N GLN A 364 -21.82 -1.13 -0.76
CA GLN A 364 -23.04 -0.31 -0.90
C GLN A 364 -22.73 1.10 -1.42
N PHE A 365 -21.67 1.74 -0.92
CA PHE A 365 -21.22 3.04 -1.41
C PHE A 365 -20.87 2.98 -2.89
N LYS A 366 -20.09 1.98 -3.31
CA LYS A 366 -19.75 1.78 -4.73
C LYS A 366 -20.97 1.57 -5.60
N PHE A 367 -21.93 0.78 -5.12
CA PHE A 367 -23.18 0.52 -5.83
C PHE A 367 -24.01 1.79 -6.01
N ALA A 368 -24.22 2.55 -4.92
CA ALA A 368 -24.96 3.81 -4.95
C ALA A 368 -24.25 4.87 -5.82
N PHE A 369 -22.93 5.02 -5.65
CA PHE A 369 -22.14 5.96 -6.44
C PHE A 369 -22.14 5.60 -7.94
N GLY A 370 -22.07 4.31 -8.27
CA GLY A 370 -22.19 3.84 -9.65
C GLY A 370 -23.54 4.20 -10.29
N TRP A 371 -24.65 4.03 -9.55
CA TRP A 371 -25.97 4.46 -10.01
C TRP A 371 -26.08 5.98 -10.18
N ILE A 372 -25.53 6.76 -9.25
CA ILE A 372 -25.49 8.22 -9.36
C ILE A 372 -24.75 8.63 -10.64
N LEU A 373 -23.58 8.03 -10.91
CA LEU A 373 -22.82 8.29 -12.14
C LEU A 373 -23.57 7.88 -13.40
N LEU A 374 -24.29 6.75 -13.39
CA LEU A 374 -25.12 6.32 -14.53
C LEU A 374 -26.28 7.29 -14.79
N VAL A 375 -26.96 7.73 -13.74
CA VAL A 375 -28.04 8.73 -13.86
C VAL A 375 -27.48 10.05 -14.38
N LEU A 376 -26.34 10.51 -13.86
CA LEU A 376 -25.66 11.72 -14.35
C LEU A 376 -25.27 11.59 -15.82
N ALA A 377 -24.69 10.46 -16.23
CA ALA A 377 -24.34 10.21 -17.62
C ALA A 377 -25.58 10.22 -18.52
N GLY A 378 -26.67 9.56 -18.09
CA GLY A 378 -27.94 9.57 -18.80
C GLY A 378 -28.55 10.97 -18.91
N LEU A 379 -28.54 11.74 -17.83
CA LEU A 379 -29.01 13.13 -17.81
C LEU A 379 -28.17 14.03 -18.74
N MET A 380 -26.85 13.93 -18.68
CA MET A 380 -25.97 14.71 -19.56
C MET A 380 -26.17 14.32 -21.03
N TYR A 381 -26.33 13.04 -21.33
CA TYR A 381 -26.63 12.56 -22.67
C TYR A 381 -27.98 13.08 -23.19
N TRP A 382 -29.01 13.02 -22.33
CA TRP A 382 -30.34 13.55 -22.65
C TRP A 382 -30.31 15.07 -22.89
N GLN A 383 -29.59 15.82 -22.06
CA GLN A 383 -29.40 17.26 -22.23
C GLN A 383 -28.66 17.62 -23.52
N THR A 384 -27.86 16.70 -24.06
CA THR A 384 -27.13 16.87 -25.33
C THR A 384 -27.99 16.48 -26.55
N THR A 385 -29.18 15.90 -26.34
CA THR A 385 -30.08 15.48 -27.42
C THR A 385 -30.81 16.69 -28.02
N PRO A 386 -30.95 16.80 -29.37
CA PRO A 386 -31.52 17.97 -30.03
C PRO A 386 -32.92 18.37 -29.53
N GLY A 387 -33.77 17.40 -29.19
CA GLY A 387 -35.12 17.66 -28.68
C GLY A 387 -35.20 18.35 -27.31
N TYR A 388 -34.15 18.30 -26.48
CA TYR A 388 -34.09 19.02 -25.20
C TYR A 388 -33.58 20.45 -25.38
N LEU A 389 -32.55 20.63 -26.21
CA LEU A 389 -31.98 21.93 -26.58
C LEU A 389 -32.98 22.84 -27.30
N GLU A 390 -33.92 22.26 -28.05
CA GLU A 390 -34.98 23.02 -28.73
C GLU A 390 -36.06 23.56 -27.78
N LYS A 391 -36.30 22.92 -26.63
CA LYS A 391 -37.33 23.33 -25.66
C LYS A 391 -36.85 24.39 -24.67
N ASN A 392 -35.54 24.44 -24.36
CA ASN A 392 -35.00 25.36 -23.37
C ASN A 392 -34.58 26.71 -23.99
N LYS A 393 -35.49 27.69 -23.97
CA LYS A 393 -35.26 29.07 -24.45
C LYS A 393 -33.99 29.74 -23.87
N LYS A 394 -33.59 29.41 -22.64
CA LYS A 394 -32.36 29.92 -22.00
C LYS A 394 -31.08 29.35 -22.64
N GLU A 395 -31.06 28.07 -23.00
CA GLU A 395 -29.90 27.44 -23.65
C GLU A 395 -29.75 27.95 -25.09
N GLN A 396 -30.86 28.18 -25.80
CA GLN A 396 -30.83 28.82 -27.12
C GLN A 396 -30.31 30.26 -27.08
N SER A 397 -30.70 31.07 -26.09
CA SER A 397 -30.16 32.43 -25.95
C SER A 397 -28.65 32.41 -25.65
N ILE A 398 -28.21 31.46 -24.81
CA ILE A 398 -26.78 31.26 -24.50
C ILE A 398 -26.02 30.82 -25.76
N LEU A 399 -26.52 29.84 -26.52
CA LEU A 399 -25.92 29.38 -27.79
C LEU A 399 -25.85 30.50 -28.84
N LYS A 400 -26.90 31.32 -28.96
CA LYS A 400 -26.91 32.47 -29.87
C LYS A 400 -25.89 33.53 -29.46
N GLU A 401 -25.78 33.82 -28.16
CA GLU A 401 -24.80 34.79 -27.66
C GLU A 401 -23.35 34.30 -27.81
N PHE A 402 -23.09 33.02 -27.53
CA PHE A 402 -21.78 32.41 -27.75
C PHE A 402 -21.38 32.40 -29.22
N LYS A 403 -22.29 32.01 -30.13
CA LYS A 403 -22.03 32.05 -31.58
C LYS A 403 -21.75 33.46 -32.07
N LYS A 404 -22.54 34.45 -31.62
CA LYS A 404 -22.32 35.87 -31.96
C LYS A 404 -20.93 36.35 -31.50
N ARG A 405 -20.53 36.07 -30.26
CA ARG A 405 -19.19 36.43 -29.75
C ARG A 405 -18.06 35.69 -30.48
N ALA A 406 -18.26 34.44 -30.87
CA ALA A 406 -17.28 33.68 -31.64
C ALA A 406 -17.10 34.23 -33.06
N GLU A 407 -18.19 34.65 -33.72
CA GLU A 407 -18.15 35.32 -35.03
C GLU A 407 -17.51 36.70 -34.96
N GLU A 408 -17.80 37.49 -33.92
CA GLU A 408 -17.14 38.79 -33.68
C GLU A 408 -15.63 38.62 -33.44
N ALA A 409 -15.22 37.60 -32.67
CA ALA A 409 -13.81 37.29 -32.44
C ALA A 409 -13.10 36.73 -33.70
N ALA A 410 -13.80 35.97 -34.55
CA ALA A 410 -13.27 35.49 -35.82
C ALA A 410 -13.08 36.64 -36.82
N LYS A 411 -14.02 37.60 -36.87
CA LYS A 411 -13.89 38.82 -37.68
C LYS A 411 -12.76 39.73 -37.19
N ALA A 412 -12.55 39.82 -35.87
CA ALA A 412 -11.46 40.60 -35.29
C ALA A 412 -10.05 40.00 -35.49
N LYS A 413 -9.95 38.71 -35.85
CA LYS A 413 -8.68 38.04 -36.21
C LYS A 413 -8.40 38.02 -37.72
N GLY A 414 -9.37 38.42 -38.54
CA GLY A 414 -9.28 38.47 -40.00
C GLY A 414 -9.00 39.86 -40.58
N ASN A 415 -8.93 40.89 -39.74
CA ASN A 415 -8.38 42.22 -40.02
C ASN A 415 -7.05 42.36 -39.28
#